data_AF-A0A497J4N4-F1
#
_entry.id   AF-A0A497J4N4-F1
#
_cell.length_a   1.000
_cell.length_b   1.000
_cell.length_c   1.000
_cell.angle_alpha   90.00
_cell.angle_beta   90.00
_cell.angle_gamma   90.00
#
_symmetry.space_group_name_H-M   'P 1'
#
loop_
_entity.id
_entity.type
_entity.pdbx_description
1 polymer ?
#
loop_
_entity_poly.entity_id
_entity_poly.type
_entity_poly.pdbx_seq_one_letter_code
_entity_poly.pdbx_strand_id
1 'polypeptide(L)'
;METLFKKAVENSKTLERYNPDIKEGFGEARILVIGSGGAGNNTINRLSQIGISGAELIAINTDKQHLSAIRAHKKILIGYELTKGLGAGGYPEIGE
;
A
#
# COMPACT_ATOMS: atom_id res chain seq x y z
N MET A 1 5.95 16.85 15.45
CA MET A 1 6.14 15.87 14.36
C MET A 1 5.52 16.33 13.04
N GLU A 2 5.25 17.63 12.84
CA GLU A 2 4.66 18.17 11.59
C GLU A 2 5.67 18.85 10.66
N THR A 3 6.96 18.87 11.00
CA THR A 3 7.92 19.83 10.43
C THR A 3 8.70 19.33 9.21
N LEU A 4 8.89 18.02 9.06
CA LEU A 4 9.66 17.44 7.95
C LEU A 4 8.82 17.30 6.68
N PHE A 5 7.58 16.82 6.81
CA PHE A 5 6.71 16.60 5.65
C PHE A 5 6.23 17.92 5.03
N LYS A 6 5.87 18.91 5.85
CA LYS A 6 5.50 20.25 5.38
C LYS A 6 6.66 20.91 4.62
N LYS A 7 7.89 20.81 5.14
CA LYS A 7 9.10 21.31 4.45
C LYS A 7 9.37 20.60 3.13
N ALA A 8 9.16 19.28 3.07
CA ALA A 8 9.35 18.51 1.83
C ALA A 8 8.35 18.95 0.74
N VAL A 9 7.07 19.13 1.11
CA VAL A 9 6.01 19.59 0.19
C VAL A 9 6.27 21.02 -0.28
N GLU A 10 6.70 21.91 0.61
CA GLU A 10 7.00 23.31 0.28
C GLU A 10 8.23 23.44 -0.63
N ASN A 11 9.29 22.67 -0.37
CA ASN A 11 10.46 22.61 -1.23
C ASN A 11 10.11 22.07 -2.63
N SER A 12 9.25 21.05 -2.73
CA SER A 12 8.79 20.51 -4.03
C SER A 12 8.10 21.57 -4.88
N LYS A 13 7.16 22.33 -4.28
CA LYS A 13 6.45 23.43 -4.95
C LYS A 13 7.37 24.57 -5.39
N THR A 14 8.44 24.81 -4.63
CA THR A 14 9.41 25.87 -4.93
C THR A 14 10.29 25.47 -6.12
N LEU A 15 10.66 24.19 -6.22
CA LEU A 15 11.40 23.64 -7.37
C LEU A 15 10.56 23.64 -8.66
N GLU A 16 9.28 23.29 -8.57
CA GLU A 16 8.33 23.36 -9.71
C GLU A 16 8.18 24.78 -10.27
N ARG A 17 8.31 25.81 -9.42
CA ARG A 17 8.17 27.22 -9.82
C ARG A 17 9.41 27.76 -10.54
N TYR A 18 10.59 27.21 -10.25
CA TYR A 18 11.87 27.71 -10.80
C TYR A 18 12.26 27.05 -12.13
N ASN A 19 11.71 25.87 -12.44
CA ASN A 19 12.00 25.18 -13.68
C ASN A 19 10.74 24.53 -14.28
N PRO A 20 9.98 25.25 -15.13
CA PRO A 20 8.76 24.74 -15.74
C PRO A 20 9.01 23.52 -16.64
N ASP A 21 10.24 23.31 -17.12
CA ASP A 21 10.61 22.14 -17.94
C ASP A 21 10.71 20.84 -17.11
N ILE A 22 10.73 20.91 -15.77
CA ILE A 22 10.60 19.72 -14.90
C ILE A 22 9.20 19.10 -14.98
N LYS A 23 8.19 19.82 -15.49
CA LYS A 23 6.88 19.20 -15.80
C LYS A 23 6.95 18.15 -16.91
N GLU A 24 7.96 18.22 -17.78
CA GLU A 24 8.24 17.17 -18.77
C GLU A 24 9.29 16.15 -18.28
N GLY A 25 9.51 16.07 -16.96
CA GLY A 25 10.22 14.97 -16.34
C GLY A 25 9.35 13.71 -16.32
N PHE A 26 9.97 12.55 -16.56
CA PHE A 26 9.44 11.18 -16.43
C PHE A 26 8.06 11.15 -15.73
N GLY A 27 6.98 10.86 -16.47
CA GLY A 27 5.59 11.03 -16.02
C GLY A 27 5.26 10.50 -14.61
N GLU A 28 4.10 10.89 -14.08
CA GLU A 28 3.73 10.61 -12.68
C GLU A 28 4.03 9.16 -12.25
N ALA A 29 4.91 9.02 -11.25
CA ALA A 29 5.30 7.71 -10.74
C ALA A 29 4.10 7.03 -10.08
N ARG A 30 3.67 5.89 -10.63
CA ARG A 30 2.60 5.09 -10.05
C ARG A 30 3.12 4.32 -8.83
N ILE A 31 2.71 4.72 -7.64
CA ILE A 31 3.11 4.08 -6.37
C ILE A 31 2.06 3.04 -5.96
N LEU A 32 2.52 1.81 -5.69
CA LEU A 32 1.71 0.73 -5.15
C LEU A 32 2.29 0.30 -3.80
N VAL A 33 1.43 0.17 -2.78
CA VAL A 33 1.81 -0.34 -1.47
C VAL A 33 1.06 -1.65 -1.24
N ILE A 34 1.81 -2.73 -1.12
CA ILE A 34 1.28 -4.08 -1.04
C ILE A 34 1.58 -4.64 0.36
N GLY A 35 0.53 -4.90 1.13
CA GLY A 35 0.63 -5.61 2.41
C GLY A 35 0.35 -7.09 2.21
N SER A 36 1.29 -7.95 2.56
CA SER A 36 1.11 -9.41 2.55
C SER A 36 0.92 -9.96 3.97
N GLY A 37 0.01 -10.93 4.10
CA GLY A 37 -0.25 -11.64 5.34
C GLY A 37 -0.88 -10.76 6.43
N GLY A 38 -0.88 -11.23 7.67
CA GLY A 38 -1.61 -10.57 8.76
C GLY A 38 -1.09 -9.17 9.10
N ALA A 39 0.21 -9.07 9.41
CA ALA A 39 0.80 -7.78 9.77
C ALA A 39 0.78 -6.78 8.62
N GLY A 40 1.08 -7.22 7.38
CA GLY A 40 1.02 -6.36 6.20
C GLY A 40 -0.37 -5.80 5.95
N ASN A 41 -1.40 -6.65 6.07
CA ASN A 41 -2.79 -6.23 5.96
C ASN A 41 -3.21 -5.22 7.04
N ASN A 42 -2.76 -5.39 8.28
CA ASN A 42 -2.99 -4.43 9.35
C ASN A 42 -2.36 -3.06 9.03
N THR A 43 -1.15 -3.06 8.47
CA THR A 43 -0.49 -1.83 8.00
C THR A 43 -1.29 -1.16 6.90
N ILE A 44 -1.75 -1.92 5.90
CA ILE A 44 -2.61 -1.39 4.83
C ILE A 44 -3.91 -0.79 5.38
N ASN A 45 -4.56 -1.47 6.33
CA ASN A 45 -5.76 -0.97 6.98
C ASN A 45 -5.51 0.37 7.68
N ARG A 46 -4.37 0.49 8.38
CA ARG A 46 -3.97 1.73 9.05
C ARG A 46 -3.69 2.86 8.06
N LEU A 47 -2.95 2.57 6.98
CA LEU A 47 -2.67 3.52 5.91
C LEU A 47 -3.96 4.01 5.24
N SER A 48 -4.90 3.11 4.99
CA SER A 48 -6.22 3.46 4.45
C SER A 48 -7.01 4.37 5.40
N GLN A 49 -6.99 4.08 6.71
CA GLN A 49 -7.66 4.93 7.71
C GLN A 49 -7.04 6.32 7.87
N ILE A 50 -5.71 6.43 7.71
CA ILE A 50 -5.01 7.72 7.71
C ILE A 50 -5.36 8.54 6.45
N GLY A 51 -5.80 7.88 5.37
CA GLY A 51 -6.20 8.54 4.13
C GLY A 51 -5.02 8.99 3.28
N ILE A 52 -3.98 8.15 3.16
CA ILE A 52 -2.81 8.50 2.35
C ILE A 52 -3.20 8.67 0.87
N SER A 53 -2.70 9.74 0.25
CA SER A 53 -2.88 10.04 -1.17
C SER A 53 -1.62 9.70 -1.97
N GLY A 54 -1.77 9.51 -3.27
CA GLY A 54 -0.66 9.25 -4.19
C GLY A 54 -0.16 7.79 -4.22
N ALA A 55 -0.80 6.87 -3.49
CA ALA A 55 -0.46 5.45 -3.53
C ALA A 55 -1.70 4.55 -3.60
N GLU A 56 -1.62 3.49 -4.41
CA GLU A 56 -2.64 2.44 -4.48
C GLU A 56 -2.38 1.38 -3.40
N LEU A 57 -3.31 1.21 -2.46
CA LEU A 57 -3.22 0.25 -1.37
C LEU A 57 -3.78 -1.11 -1.76
N ILE A 58 -2.95 -2.14 -1.67
CA ILE A 58 -3.29 -3.53 -2.02
C ILE A 58 -3.04 -4.43 -0.81
N ALA A 59 -4.05 -5.20 -0.44
CA ALA A 59 -3.97 -6.23 0.61
C ALA A 59 -3.96 -7.63 -0.01
N ILE A 60 -3.02 -8.48 0.41
CA ILE A 60 -2.87 -9.86 -0.07
C ILE A 60 -2.83 -10.79 1.13
N ASN A 61 -3.64 -11.85 1.12
CA ASN A 61 -3.59 -12.85 2.18
C ASN A 61 -4.13 -14.21 1.72
N THR A 62 -3.72 -15.28 2.39
CA THR A 62 -4.34 -16.61 2.28
C THR A 62 -5.57 -16.76 3.19
N ASP A 63 -5.67 -15.93 4.24
CA ASP A 63 -6.83 -15.88 5.13
C ASP A 63 -7.92 -14.95 4.58
N LYS A 64 -9.05 -15.55 4.18
CA LYS A 64 -10.20 -14.85 3.62
C LYS A 64 -10.90 -13.98 4.68
N GLN A 65 -11.02 -14.46 5.91
CA GLN A 65 -11.72 -13.76 6.98
C GLN A 65 -10.97 -12.47 7.32
N HIS A 66 -9.65 -12.61 7.52
CA HIS A 66 -8.82 -11.46 7.82
C HIS A 66 -8.82 -10.46 6.65
N LEU A 67 -8.61 -10.92 5.42
CA LEU A 67 -8.61 -10.06 4.23
C LEU A 67 -9.94 -9.29 4.05
N SER A 68 -11.07 -9.93 4.36
CA SER A 68 -12.40 -9.31 4.24
C SER A 68 -12.54 -8.08 5.13
N ALA A 69 -11.95 -8.10 6.33
CA ALA A 69 -12.02 -7.01 7.31
C ALA A 69 -11.13 -5.79 7.00
N ILE A 70 -10.17 -5.91 6.08
CA ILE A 70 -9.20 -4.84 5.76
C ILE A 70 -9.83 -3.76 4.88
N ARG A 71 -9.41 -2.50 5.04
CA ARG A 71 -9.70 -1.43 4.08
C ARG A 71 -8.50 -1.25 3.14
N ALA A 72 -8.72 -1.45 1.85
CA ALA A 72 -7.72 -1.34 0.79
C ALA A 72 -8.44 -1.03 -0.54
N HIS A 73 -7.74 -0.44 -1.52
CA HIS A 73 -8.29 -0.21 -2.86
C HIS A 73 -8.47 -1.55 -3.61
N LYS A 74 -7.54 -2.48 -3.39
CA LYS A 74 -7.60 -3.84 -3.94
C LYS A 74 -7.32 -4.89 -2.87
N LYS A 75 -8.03 -6.01 -2.93
CA LYS A 75 -7.85 -7.18 -2.06
C LYS A 75 -7.65 -8.43 -2.91
N ILE A 76 -6.64 -9.22 -2.59
CA ILE A 76 -6.30 -10.44 -3.34
C ILE A 76 -6.21 -11.61 -2.36
N LEU A 77 -7.11 -12.57 -2.52
CA LEU A 77 -7.04 -13.86 -1.83
C LEU A 77 -6.14 -14.79 -2.65
N ILE A 78 -5.03 -15.23 -2.06
CA ILE A 78 -4.11 -16.19 -2.69
C ILE A 78 -4.27 -17.59 -2.08
N GLY A 79 -3.87 -18.62 -2.83
CA GLY A 79 -3.82 -19.99 -2.32
C GLY A 79 -5.18 -20.58 -1.91
N TYR A 80 -6.30 -20.16 -2.55
CA TYR A 80 -7.63 -20.66 -2.17
C TYR A 80 -7.76 -22.18 -2.33
N GLU A 81 -7.21 -22.76 -3.39
CA GLU A 81 -7.30 -24.21 -3.60
C GLU A 81 -6.57 -25.02 -2.51
N LEU A 82 -5.47 -24.48 -1.99
CA LEU A 82 -4.62 -25.10 -0.97
C LEU A 82 -5.13 -24.86 0.45
N THR A 83 -5.48 -23.61 0.78
CA THR A 83 -5.82 -23.20 2.15
C THR A 83 -7.33 -23.14 2.42
N LYS A 84 -8.16 -23.20 1.36
CA LYS A 84 -9.61 -22.95 1.40
C LYS A 84 -9.99 -21.59 2.02
N GLY A 85 -9.05 -20.65 2.06
CA GLY A 85 -9.24 -19.34 2.68
C GLY A 85 -9.07 -19.31 4.21
N LEU A 86 -8.50 -20.36 4.80
CA LEU A 86 -8.25 -20.47 6.26
C LEU A 86 -6.87 -19.94 6.69
N GLY A 87 -6.03 -19.54 5.73
CA GLY A 87 -4.68 -19.07 6.00
C GLY A 87 -3.60 -20.16 5.87
N ALA A 88 -2.35 -19.71 5.82
CA ALA A 88 -1.17 -20.58 5.70
C ALA A 88 -0.70 -21.18 7.04
N GLY A 89 -1.37 -20.89 8.16
CA GLY A 89 -1.05 -21.48 9.47
C GLY A 89 0.33 -21.14 10.05
N GLY A 90 1.06 -20.18 9.46
CA GLY A 90 2.44 -19.86 9.85
C GLY A 90 3.51 -20.68 9.11
N TYR A 91 3.13 -21.51 8.15
CA TYR A 91 4.00 -22.30 7.30
C TYR A 91 4.37 -21.51 6.03
N PRO A 92 5.60 -20.99 5.88
CA PRO A 92 6.00 -20.20 4.73
C PRO A 92 5.85 -20.95 3.39
N GLU A 93 6.08 -22.26 3.38
CA GLU A 93 5.94 -23.14 2.21
C GLU A 93 4.50 -23.22 1.68
N ILE A 94 3.50 -22.88 2.49
CA ILE A 94 2.11 -22.79 2.05
C ILE A 94 1.81 -21.40 1.45
N GLY A 95 2.62 -20.39 1.80
CA GLY A 95 2.43 -18.99 1.41
C GLY A 95 3.33 -18.48 0.29
N GLU A 96 4.32 -19.25 -0.16
CA GLU A 96 5.25 -18.89 -1.24
C GLU A 96 4.62 -18.85 -2.65
#